data_AF-K1UB06-F1
#
_entry.id   AF-K1UB06-F1
#
_cell.length_a   1.000
_cell.length_b   1.000
_cell.length_c   1.000
_cell.angle_alpha   90.00
_cell.angle_beta   90.00
_cell.angle_gamma   90.00
#
_symmetry.space_group_name_H-M   'P 1'
#
loop_
_entity.id
_entity.type
_entity.pdbx_description
1 polymer ?
#
loop_
_entity_poly.entity_id
_entity_poly.type
_entity_poly.pdbx_seq_one_letter_code
_entity_poly.pdbx_strand_id
1 'polypeptide(L)'
;MKPPYTLAALREAKSKGAKVISIVNVVASTIARESDDVIYTMAGPEIAVATTKAFSAQLAVVYLLALRFSKAVGLLPEEREKELTKELMCLPSQIEDLLNLTDELKTLAHKYVSSDDVFFIGRGLDYAISLEGSLKLKEISYIHSEAYAAGELKHGTISL
;
A
#
# COMPACT_ATOMS: atom_id res chain seq x y z
N MET A 1 7.24 -28.35 1.81
CA MET A 1 6.44 -27.12 1.61
C MET A 1 7.35 -26.08 0.97
N LYS A 2 7.00 -25.53 -0.21
CA LYS A 2 7.82 -24.49 -0.85
C LYS A 2 7.75 -23.20 0.00
N PRO A 3 8.85 -22.46 0.17
CA PRO A 3 8.82 -21.17 0.85
C PRO A 3 7.86 -20.22 0.12
N PRO A 4 7.20 -19.29 0.83
CA PRO A 4 6.38 -18.26 0.20
C PRO A 4 7.21 -17.45 -0.80
N TYR A 5 6.57 -17.00 -1.89
CA TYR A 5 7.26 -16.42 -3.05
C TYR A 5 8.24 -15.30 -2.69
N THR A 6 7.90 -14.42 -1.74
CA THR A 6 8.78 -13.34 -1.26
C THR A 6 10.04 -13.85 -0.57
N LEU A 7 9.95 -14.91 0.24
CA LEU A 7 11.10 -15.51 0.90
C LEU A 7 12.00 -16.23 -0.10
N ALA A 8 11.40 -16.89 -1.10
CA ALA A 8 12.16 -17.50 -2.20
C ALA A 8 12.94 -16.45 -3.00
N ALA A 9 12.30 -15.32 -3.33
CA ALA A 9 12.93 -14.20 -4.03
C ALA A 9 14.06 -13.56 -3.21
N LEU A 10 13.88 -13.41 -1.90
CA LEU A 10 14.92 -12.93 -0.99
C LEU A 10 16.17 -13.81 -1.06
N ARG A 11 16.00 -15.13 -0.90
CA ARG A 11 17.12 -16.08 -0.91
C ARG A 11 17.84 -16.10 -2.25
N GLU A 12 17.10 -15.98 -3.35
CA GLU A 12 17.64 -15.88 -4.70
C GLU A 12 18.41 -14.58 -4.93
N ALA A 13 17.92 -13.45 -4.41
CA ALA A 13 18.65 -12.19 -4.50
C ALA A 13 19.98 -12.27 -3.73
N LYS A 14 19.96 -12.85 -2.52
CA LYS A 14 21.17 -13.04 -1.71
C LYS A 14 22.16 -14.02 -2.33
N SER A 15 21.69 -15.12 -2.93
CA SER A 15 22.58 -16.08 -3.63
C SER A 15 23.34 -15.44 -4.79
N LYS A 16 22.77 -14.37 -5.37
CA LYS A 16 23.37 -13.52 -6.40
C LYS A 16 24.21 -12.35 -5.86
N GLY A 17 24.42 -12.29 -4.54
CA GLY A 17 25.25 -11.26 -3.90
C GLY A 17 24.56 -9.92 -3.65
N ALA A 18 23.23 -9.82 -3.80
CA ALA A 18 22.51 -8.60 -3.48
C ALA A 18 22.41 -8.39 -1.95
N LYS A 19 22.57 -7.13 -1.51
CA LYS A 19 22.16 -6.72 -0.17
C LYS A 19 20.64 -6.58 -0.13
N VAL A 20 20.02 -7.11 0.92
CA VAL A 20 18.56 -7.11 1.09
C VAL A 20 18.16 -6.30 2.30
N ILE A 21 17.32 -5.28 2.07
CA ILE A 21 16.57 -4.56 3.09
C ILE A 21 15.12 -5.02 3.02
N SER A 22 14.56 -5.49 4.13
CA SER A 22 13.15 -5.90 4.19
C SER A 22 12.30 -4.94 5.00
N ILE A 23 11.12 -4.61 4.49
CA ILE A 23 10.09 -3.86 5.21
C ILE A 23 9.05 -4.87 5.71
N VAL A 24 8.98 -5.09 7.01
CA VAL A 24 8.11 -6.11 7.61
C VAL A 24 7.45 -5.62 8.88
N ASN A 25 6.26 -6.14 9.20
CA ASN A 25 5.58 -5.78 10.45
C ASN A 25 5.94 -6.73 11.61
N VAL A 26 6.17 -8.02 11.30
CA VAL A 26 6.38 -9.05 12.31
C VAL A 26 7.87 -9.14 12.69
N VAL A 27 8.15 -8.79 13.94
CA VAL A 27 9.48 -8.90 14.55
C VAL A 27 9.95 -10.34 14.52
N ALA A 28 11.24 -10.53 14.20
CA ALA A 28 11.88 -11.84 14.12
C ALA A 28 11.22 -12.85 13.17
N SER A 29 10.44 -12.41 12.17
CA SER A 29 9.97 -13.27 11.08
C SER A 29 11.12 -13.87 10.29
N THR A 30 10.87 -14.95 9.52
CA THR A 30 11.92 -15.57 8.69
C THR A 30 12.55 -14.58 7.70
N ILE A 31 11.73 -13.72 7.08
CA ILE A 31 12.21 -12.64 6.19
C ILE A 31 13.10 -11.68 6.98
N ALA A 32 12.70 -11.25 8.18
CA ALA A 32 13.52 -10.37 9.01
C ALA A 32 14.88 -10.99 9.37
N ARG A 33 14.91 -12.27 9.75
CA ARG A 33 16.15 -12.96 10.16
C ARG A 33 17.12 -13.21 8.99
N GLU A 34 16.59 -13.39 7.78
CA GLU A 34 17.42 -13.68 6.61
C GLU A 34 17.84 -12.43 5.82
N SER A 35 17.27 -11.26 6.12
CA SER A 35 17.65 -9.98 5.53
C SER A 35 18.94 -9.43 6.13
N ASP A 36 19.63 -8.54 5.39
CA ASP A 36 20.82 -7.85 5.89
C ASP A 36 20.42 -6.67 6.81
N ASP A 37 19.37 -5.94 6.41
CA ASP A 37 18.76 -4.89 7.21
C ASP A 37 17.23 -5.04 7.21
N VAL A 38 16.58 -4.52 8.25
CA VAL A 38 15.13 -4.61 8.42
C VAL A 38 14.56 -3.28 8.88
N ILE A 39 13.49 -2.83 8.23
CA ILE A 39 12.67 -1.70 8.68
C ILE A 39 11.33 -2.25 9.14
N TYR A 40 11.04 -2.06 10.42
CA TYR A 40 9.78 -2.49 11.00
C TYR A 40 8.71 -1.43 10.83
N THR A 41 7.53 -1.81 10.30
CA THR A 41 6.43 -0.87 10.07
C THR A 41 5.69 -0.46 11.34
N MET A 42 5.83 -1.24 12.42
CA MET A 42 5.20 -0.99 13.72
C MET A 42 3.66 -0.84 13.66
N ALA A 43 3.00 -1.51 12.71
CA ALA A 43 1.53 -1.44 12.57
C ALA A 43 0.79 -2.29 13.64
N GLY A 44 1.52 -3.07 14.44
CA GLY A 44 0.95 -4.00 15.42
C GLY A 44 0.26 -5.21 14.77
N PRO A 45 -0.32 -6.13 15.56
CA PRO A 45 -0.91 -7.35 15.02
C PRO A 45 -2.14 -7.05 14.16
N GLU A 46 -2.25 -7.69 12.99
CA GLU A 46 -3.38 -7.56 12.08
C GLU A 46 -4.19 -8.85 12.12
N ILE A 47 -5.44 -8.75 12.61
CA ILE A 47 -6.32 -9.91 12.82
C ILE A 47 -7.25 -10.11 11.62
N ALA A 48 -7.63 -9.01 10.97
CA ALA A 48 -8.48 -9.06 9.78
C ALA A 48 -7.75 -9.76 8.62
N VAL A 49 -8.51 -10.50 7.82
CA VAL A 49 -8.00 -11.18 6.61
C VAL A 49 -7.50 -10.15 5.59
N ALA A 50 -8.28 -9.08 5.39
CA ALA A 50 -7.91 -7.97 4.55
C ALA A 50 -6.94 -7.04 5.28
N THR A 51 -5.75 -6.85 4.72
CA THR A 51 -4.77 -5.88 5.22
C THR A 51 -5.31 -4.46 5.13
N THR A 52 -5.07 -3.66 6.17
CA THR A 52 -5.48 -2.25 6.29
C THR A 52 -4.29 -1.41 6.76
N LYS A 53 -4.04 -1.38 8.08
CA LYS A 53 -2.98 -0.59 8.71
C LYS A 53 -1.58 -0.97 8.23
N ALA A 54 -1.33 -2.25 7.92
CA ALA A 54 -0.02 -2.65 7.44
C ALA A 54 0.28 -2.05 6.06
N PHE A 55 -0.71 -1.88 5.18
CA PHE A 55 -0.54 -1.22 3.88
C PHE A 55 -0.14 0.25 4.04
N SER A 56 -0.91 1.03 4.81
CA SER A 56 -0.61 2.45 5.04
C SER A 56 0.74 2.65 5.73
N ALA A 57 1.09 1.79 6.71
CA ALA A 57 2.38 1.84 7.37
C ALA A 57 3.55 1.48 6.42
N GLN A 58 3.36 0.52 5.52
CA GLN A 58 4.34 0.20 4.48
C GLN A 58 4.56 1.38 3.54
N LEU A 59 3.50 2.05 3.09
CA LEU A 59 3.61 3.25 2.26
C LEU A 59 4.37 4.37 2.96
N ALA A 60 4.09 4.62 4.24
CA ALA A 60 4.82 5.60 5.04
C ALA A 60 6.32 5.27 5.12
N VAL A 61 6.68 3.99 5.33
CA VAL A 61 8.09 3.55 5.35
C VAL A 61 8.75 3.73 3.98
N VAL A 62 8.09 3.35 2.88
CA VAL A 62 8.62 3.54 1.52
C VAL A 62 8.83 5.03 1.22
N TYR A 63 7.90 5.88 1.65
CA TYR A 63 8.00 7.33 1.51
C TYR A 63 9.21 7.90 2.26
N LEU A 64 9.41 7.51 3.53
CA LEU A 64 10.58 7.90 4.32
C LEU A 64 11.89 7.41 3.71
N LEU A 65 11.90 6.20 3.13
CA LEU A 65 13.06 5.66 2.44
C LEU A 65 13.39 6.49 1.18
N ALA A 66 12.36 6.90 0.42
CA ALA A 66 12.53 7.77 -0.74
C ALA A 66 13.11 9.15 -0.34
N LEU A 67 12.62 9.76 0.75
CA LEU A 67 13.20 11.00 1.29
C LEU A 67 14.66 10.80 1.70
N ARG A 68 14.97 9.67 2.35
CA ARG A 68 16.34 9.36 2.77
C ARG A 68 17.29 9.21 1.60
N PHE A 69 16.87 8.51 0.54
CA PHE A 69 17.66 8.38 -0.69
C PHE A 69 17.83 9.72 -1.40
N SER A 70 16.75 10.49 -1.52
CA SER A 70 16.79 11.83 -2.09
C SER A 70 17.82 12.73 -1.40
N LYS A 71 17.86 12.70 -0.05
CA LYS A 71 18.86 13.41 0.73
C LYS A 71 20.29 12.91 0.46
N ALA A 72 20.47 11.59 0.39
CA ALA A 72 21.78 10.97 0.16
C ALA A 72 22.39 11.33 -1.20
N VAL A 73 21.56 11.57 -2.22
CA VAL A 73 22.01 11.97 -3.56
C VAL A 73 21.88 13.48 -3.82
N GLY A 74 21.44 14.28 -2.83
CA GLY A 74 21.27 15.72 -2.95
C GLY A 74 20.18 16.15 -3.95
N LEU A 75 19.15 15.33 -4.17
CA LEU A 75 18.10 15.58 -5.16
C LEU A 75 17.07 16.64 -4.69
N LEU A 76 16.81 16.73 -3.39
CA LEU A 76 15.85 17.67 -2.82
C LEU A 76 16.53 18.69 -1.91
N PRO A 77 16.12 19.98 -1.95
CA PRO A 77 16.50 20.96 -0.95
C PRO A 77 16.06 20.53 0.46
N GLU A 78 16.83 20.88 1.48
CA GLU A 78 16.53 20.54 2.88
C GLU A 78 15.18 21.09 3.34
N GLU A 79 14.80 22.28 2.88
CA GLU A 79 13.50 22.90 3.16
C GLU A 79 12.36 22.03 2.63
N ARG A 80 12.48 21.52 1.39
CA ARG A 80 11.47 20.65 0.79
C ARG A 80 11.39 19.31 1.53
N GLU A 81 12.51 18.74 1.95
CA GLU A 81 12.53 17.53 2.79
C GLU A 81 11.77 17.74 4.11
N LYS A 82 11.97 18.90 4.76
CA LYS A 82 11.27 19.26 6.01
C LYS A 82 9.78 19.43 5.80
N GLU A 83 9.36 20.09 4.72
CA GLU A 83 7.95 20.24 4.36
C GLU A 83 7.28 18.88 4.15
N LEU A 84 7.86 18.01 3.32
CA LEU A 84 7.33 16.69 3.03
C LEU A 84 7.24 15.80 4.28
N THR A 85 8.24 15.90 5.16
CA THR A 85 8.23 15.21 6.46
C THR A 85 7.11 15.73 7.35
N LYS A 86 6.86 17.04 7.35
CA LYS A 86 5.75 17.66 8.10
C LYS A 86 4.40 17.23 7.57
N GLU A 87 4.22 17.17 6.26
CA GLU A 87 3.00 16.65 5.62
C GLU A 87 2.73 15.20 6.05
N LEU A 88 3.76 14.35 6.06
CA LEU A 88 3.64 12.96 6.52
C LEU A 88 3.18 12.87 7.99
N MET A 89 3.69 13.75 8.86
CA MET A 89 3.28 13.82 10.27
C MET A 89 1.83 14.27 10.47
N CYS A 90 1.20 14.92 9.48
CA CYS A 90 -0.20 15.31 9.51
C CYS A 90 -1.16 14.18 9.10
N LEU A 91 -0.66 13.10 8.48
CA LEU A 91 -1.51 12.00 8.02
C LEU A 91 -2.36 11.35 9.12
N PRO A 92 -1.86 11.11 10.35
CA PRO A 92 -2.68 10.50 11.40
C PRO A 92 -3.96 11.27 11.71
N SER A 93 -3.89 12.60 11.81
CA SER A 93 -5.08 13.42 12.07
C SER A 93 -6.03 13.44 10.87
N GLN A 94 -5.51 13.49 9.64
CA GLN A 94 -6.34 13.41 8.43
C GLN A 94 -7.06 12.06 8.30
N ILE A 95 -6.40 10.97 8.72
CA ILE A 95 -7.02 9.65 8.77
C ILE A 95 -8.11 9.62 9.85
N GLU A 96 -7.87 10.22 11.01
CA GLU A 96 -8.88 10.32 12.07
C GLU A 96 -10.12 11.11 11.60
N ASP A 97 -9.93 12.22 10.92
CA ASP A 97 -11.01 12.98 10.29
C ASP A 97 -11.81 12.14 9.29
N LEU A 98 -11.14 11.33 8.47
CA LEU A 98 -11.79 10.42 7.53
C LEU A 98 -12.60 9.32 8.25
N LEU A 99 -12.07 8.77 9.34
CA LEU A 99 -12.76 7.73 10.13
C LEU A 99 -14.03 8.28 10.80
N ASN A 100 -14.09 9.59 11.07
CA ASN A 100 -15.29 10.23 11.58
C ASN A 100 -16.45 10.30 10.55
N LEU A 101 -16.18 10.10 9.25
CA LEU A 101 -17.20 10.06 8.18
C LEU A 101 -17.89 8.69 8.04
N THR A 102 -17.95 7.93 9.13
CA THR A 102 -18.40 6.53 9.11
C THR A 102 -19.83 6.40 8.57
N ASP A 103 -20.75 7.31 8.91
CA ASP A 103 -22.16 7.17 8.51
C ASP A 103 -22.41 7.59 7.05
N GLU A 104 -21.67 8.57 6.54
CA GLU A 104 -21.64 8.93 5.13
C GLU A 104 -21.09 7.78 4.28
N LEU A 105 -20.00 7.14 4.75
CA LEU A 105 -19.41 5.98 4.07
C LEU A 105 -20.34 4.76 4.09
N LYS A 106 -21.08 4.51 5.18
CA LYS A 106 -22.13 3.48 5.20
C LYS A 106 -23.24 3.78 4.20
N THR A 107 -23.67 5.04 4.13
CA THR A 107 -24.69 5.46 3.16
C THR A 107 -24.22 5.25 1.73
N LEU A 108 -22.95 5.54 1.46
CA LEU A 108 -22.32 5.25 0.17
C LEU A 108 -22.28 3.74 -0.11
N ALA A 109 -21.84 2.93 0.87
CA ALA A 109 -21.76 1.48 0.73
C ALA A 109 -23.12 0.83 0.41
N HIS A 110 -24.21 1.30 1.03
CA HIS A 110 -25.55 0.81 0.73
C HIS A 110 -25.97 1.02 -0.73
N LYS A 111 -25.41 2.01 -1.45
CA LYS A 111 -25.70 2.22 -2.88
C LYS A 111 -25.07 1.15 -3.77
N TYR A 112 -23.98 0.52 -3.32
CA TYR A 112 -23.20 -0.43 -4.11
C TYR A 112 -23.35 -1.88 -3.64
N VAL A 113 -24.10 -2.12 -2.56
CA VAL A 113 -24.27 -3.47 -1.99
C VAL A 113 -24.94 -4.44 -2.96
N SER A 114 -25.75 -3.93 -3.90
CA SER A 114 -26.44 -4.71 -4.93
C SER A 114 -25.74 -4.67 -6.29
N SER A 115 -24.51 -4.15 -6.36
CA SER A 115 -23.74 -4.13 -7.60
C SER A 115 -23.05 -5.48 -7.79
N ASP A 116 -23.24 -6.10 -8.96
CA ASP A 116 -22.52 -7.32 -9.34
C ASP A 116 -21.06 -7.01 -9.69
N ASP A 117 -20.84 -5.85 -10.34
CA ASP A 117 -19.54 -5.38 -10.82
C ASP A 117 -19.23 -3.96 -10.32
N VAL A 118 -18.01 -3.73 -9.83
CA VAL A 118 -17.52 -2.41 -9.38
C VAL A 118 -16.13 -2.11 -9.94
N PHE A 119 -16.04 -1.07 -10.77
CA PHE A 119 -14.78 -0.60 -11.35
C PHE A 119 -14.17 0.55 -10.56
N PHE A 120 -12.91 0.39 -10.14
CA PHE A 120 -12.10 1.47 -9.57
C PHE A 120 -11.25 2.09 -10.67
N ILE A 121 -11.25 3.42 -10.78
CA ILE A 121 -10.56 4.13 -11.87
C ILE A 121 -9.63 5.16 -11.26
N GLY A 122 -8.36 5.12 -11.66
CA GLY A 122 -7.36 6.07 -11.21
C GLY A 122 -6.32 6.38 -12.27
N ARG A 123 -5.56 7.46 -12.10
CA ARG A 123 -4.44 7.85 -12.96
C ARG A 123 -3.21 8.12 -12.10
N GLY A 124 -2.04 7.64 -12.55
CA GLY A 124 -0.80 7.82 -11.79
C GLY A 124 -0.89 7.11 -10.43
N LEU A 125 -0.68 7.85 -9.34
CA LEU A 125 -0.76 7.29 -7.98
C LEU A 125 -2.18 6.81 -7.63
N ASP A 126 -3.22 7.46 -8.15
CA ASP A 126 -4.60 7.07 -7.89
C ASP A 126 -4.92 5.68 -8.46
N TYR A 127 -4.20 5.24 -9.50
CA TYR A 127 -4.34 3.88 -10.02
C TYR A 127 -3.78 2.84 -9.03
N ALA A 128 -2.65 3.13 -8.39
CA ALA A 128 -2.10 2.24 -7.35
C ALA A 128 -3.05 2.12 -6.16
N ILE A 129 -3.72 3.22 -5.77
CA ILE A 129 -4.73 3.21 -4.71
C ILE A 129 -6.02 2.52 -5.17
N SER A 130 -6.40 2.66 -6.44
CA SER A 130 -7.55 1.97 -7.04
C SER A 130 -7.38 0.46 -7.02
N LEU A 131 -6.16 -0.04 -7.31
CA LEU A 131 -5.83 -1.46 -7.21
C LEU A 131 -6.06 -1.99 -5.79
N GLU A 132 -5.60 -1.28 -4.78
CA GLU A 132 -5.83 -1.66 -3.38
C GLU A 132 -7.32 -1.61 -3.02
N GLY A 133 -8.04 -0.55 -3.41
CA GLY A 133 -9.48 -0.43 -3.17
C GLY A 133 -10.29 -1.57 -3.78
N SER A 134 -10.00 -1.92 -5.04
CA SER A 134 -10.62 -3.05 -5.73
C SER A 134 -10.29 -4.39 -5.07
N LEU A 135 -9.04 -4.57 -4.61
CA LEU A 135 -8.63 -5.77 -3.88
C LEU A 135 -9.40 -5.89 -2.56
N LYS A 136 -9.51 -4.83 -1.77
CA LYS A 136 -10.25 -4.87 -0.50
C LYS A 136 -11.71 -5.19 -0.70
N LEU A 137 -12.35 -4.60 -1.71
CA LEU A 137 -13.75 -4.90 -2.02
C LEU A 137 -13.93 -6.39 -2.35
N LYS A 138 -13.08 -6.94 -3.23
CA LYS A 138 -13.09 -8.38 -3.58
C LYS A 138 -12.90 -9.29 -2.36
N GLU A 139 -11.96 -8.97 -1.48
CA GLU A 139 -11.61 -9.79 -0.32
C GLU A 139 -12.74 -9.90 0.72
N ILE A 140 -13.54 -8.84 0.89
CA ILE A 140 -14.51 -8.76 2.00
C ILE A 140 -15.97 -8.91 1.55
N SER A 141 -16.33 -8.45 0.34
CA SER A 141 -17.72 -8.46 -0.13
C SER A 141 -17.99 -9.54 -1.19
N TYR A 142 -16.95 -10.10 -1.79
CA TYR A 142 -17.03 -11.01 -2.94
C TYR A 142 -17.67 -10.42 -4.20
N ILE A 143 -17.94 -9.11 -4.22
CA ILE A 143 -18.36 -8.38 -5.41
C ILE A 143 -17.23 -8.45 -6.44
N HIS A 144 -17.58 -8.71 -7.70
CA HIS A 144 -16.59 -8.65 -8.76
C HIS A 144 -16.12 -7.20 -8.90
N SER A 145 -14.83 -6.97 -8.66
CA SER A 145 -14.25 -5.64 -8.77
C SER A 145 -12.98 -5.68 -9.58
N GLU A 146 -12.73 -4.62 -10.34
CA GLU A 146 -11.49 -4.45 -11.09
C GLU A 146 -11.01 -3.00 -11.02
N ALA A 147 -9.70 -2.79 -11.04
CA ALA A 147 -9.11 -1.46 -11.11
C ALA A 147 -8.51 -1.23 -12.49
N TYR A 148 -8.82 -0.07 -13.09
CA TYR A 148 -8.33 0.33 -14.40
C TYR A 148 -7.58 1.65 -14.35
N ALA A 149 -6.51 1.73 -15.13
CA ALA A 149 -5.88 2.99 -15.42
C ALA A 149 -6.83 3.82 -16.29
N ALA A 150 -7.10 5.08 -15.91
CA ALA A 150 -8.09 5.91 -16.59
C ALA A 150 -7.86 6.08 -18.10
N GLY A 151 -6.59 6.00 -18.55
CA GLY A 151 -6.24 6.06 -19.98
C GLY A 151 -6.63 4.82 -20.79
N GLU A 152 -6.74 3.66 -20.14
CA GLU A 152 -6.98 2.37 -20.80
C GLU A 152 -8.47 2.03 -20.95
N LEU A 153 -9.37 2.82 -20.36
CA LEU A 153 -10.81 2.58 -20.41
C LEU A 153 -11.37 2.50 -21.83
N LYS A 154 -10.75 3.21 -22.77
CA LYS A 154 -11.15 3.23 -24.20
C LYS A 154 -10.64 2.02 -24.99
N HIS A 155 -9.73 1.22 -24.45
CA HIS A 155 -9.04 0.15 -25.16
C HIS A 155 -9.55 -1.26 -24.80
N GLY A 156 -10.65 -1.37 -24.04
CA GLY A 156 -11.32 -2.66 -23.83
C GLY A 156 -12.48 -2.65 -22.82
N THR A 157 -12.47 -1.76 -21.81
CA THR A 157 -13.42 -1.81 -20.69
C THR A 157 -14.78 -1.17 -20.99
N ILE A 158 -14.77 -0.09 -21.79
CA ILE A 158 -15.98 0.52 -22.32
C ILE A 158 -16.04 0.19 -23.80
N SER A 159 -16.46 -1.04 -24.14
CA SER A 159 -16.90 -1.34 -25.49
C SER A 159 -18.22 -0.61 -25.73
N LEU A 160 -18.15 0.53 -26.41
CA LEU A 160 -19.28 1.19 -27.09
C LEU A 160 -19.64 0.44 -28.37
#